data_AF-A0A8T4MIZ3-F1
#
_entry.id   AF-A0A8T4MIZ3-F1
#
_cell.length_a   1.000
_cell.length_b   1.000
_cell.length_c   1.000
_cell.angle_alpha   90.00
_cell.angle_beta   90.00
_cell.angle_gamma   90.00
#
_symmetry.space_group_name_H-M   'P 1'
#
loop_
_entity.id
_entity.type
_entity.pdbx_description
1 polymer ?
#
loop_
_entity_poly.entity_id
_entity_poly.type
_entity_poly.pdbx_seq_one_letter_code
_entity_poly.pdbx_strand_id
1 'polypeptide(L)'
;MAKRTKRLEKGIESIKEEIEIHLKKVEEDINNGNFERGRYHTKEISKSLIDALKNKLRILGEKDKDIEKYEERLKNLNDKMENGNN
;
A
#
# COMPACT_ATOMS: atom_id res chain seq x y z
N MET A 1 7.15 -22.55 17.00
CA MET A 1 7.51 -21.12 16.81
C MET A 1 8.00 -20.83 15.38
N ALA A 2 9.13 -21.41 14.94
CA ALA A 2 9.71 -21.12 13.61
C ALA A 2 8.77 -21.29 12.39
N LYS A 3 7.89 -22.32 12.37
CA LYS A 3 6.91 -22.49 11.27
C LYS A 3 5.88 -21.36 11.19
N ARG A 4 5.51 -20.74 12.33
CA ARG A 4 4.52 -19.67 12.41
C ARG A 4 5.13 -18.35 11.96
N THR A 5 6.37 -18.08 12.39
CA THR A 5 7.18 -16.93 11.94
C THR A 5 7.36 -16.96 10.42
N LYS A 6 7.84 -18.08 9.86
CA LYS A 6 8.00 -18.24 8.39
C LYS A 6 6.72 -18.05 7.59
N ARG A 7 5.56 -18.42 8.16
CA ARG A 7 4.26 -18.19 7.52
C ARG A 7 3.87 -16.71 7.55
N LEU A 8 4.20 -16.01 8.64
CA LEU A 8 3.96 -14.57 8.76
C LEU A 8 4.86 -13.79 7.81
N GLU A 9 6.15 -14.13 7.71
CA GLU A 9 7.10 -13.55 6.75
C GLU A 9 6.59 -13.65 5.31
N LYS A 10 6.20 -14.85 4.87
CA LYS A 10 5.60 -15.03 3.53
C LYS A 10 4.31 -14.22 3.34
N GLY A 11 3.49 -14.11 4.37
CA GLY A 11 2.27 -13.30 4.32
C GLY A 11 2.55 -11.80 4.26
N ILE A 12 3.65 -11.34 4.86
CA ILE A 12 4.12 -9.96 4.76
C ILE A 12 4.61 -9.68 3.34
N GLU A 13 5.45 -10.56 2.79
CA GLU A 13 5.98 -10.45 1.43
C GLU A 13 4.86 -10.41 0.39
N SER A 14 3.87 -11.30 0.51
CA SER A 14 2.69 -11.30 -0.36
C SER A 14 1.88 -10.00 -0.26
N ILE A 15 1.73 -9.41 0.92
CA ILE A 15 1.02 -8.13 1.06
C ILE A 15 1.82 -6.99 0.45
N LYS A 16 3.15 -6.99 0.60
CA LYS A 16 4.02 -5.98 -0.03
C LYS A 16 3.91 -6.02 -1.56
N GLU A 17 3.92 -7.21 -2.15
CA GLU A 17 3.71 -7.39 -3.59
C GLU A 17 2.33 -6.87 -4.02
N GLU A 18 1.29 -7.18 -3.25
CA GLU A 18 -0.08 -6.70 -3.52
C GLU A 18 -0.16 -5.17 -3.45
N ILE A 19 0.44 -4.54 -2.44
CA ILE A 19 0.52 -3.07 -2.33
C ILE A 19 1.17 -2.48 -3.58
N GLU A 20 2.30 -3.03 -4.04
CA GLU A 20 3.00 -2.55 -5.23
C GLU A 20 2.15 -2.66 -6.50
N ILE A 21 1.40 -3.76 -6.66
CA ILE A 21 0.45 -3.94 -7.78
C ILE A 21 -0.63 -2.86 -7.74
N HIS A 22 -1.21 -2.60 -6.57
CA HIS A 22 -2.27 -1.62 -6.44
C HIS A 22 -1.76 -0.18 -6.62
N LEU A 23 -0.56 0.15 -6.15
CA LEU A 23 0.07 1.45 -6.39
C LEU A 23 0.28 1.72 -7.88
N LYS A 24 0.73 0.72 -8.64
CA LYS A 24 0.87 0.83 -10.10
C LYS A 24 -0.46 1.07 -10.80
N LYS A 25 -1.53 0.38 -10.37
CA LYS A 25 -2.88 0.62 -10.91
C LYS A 25 -3.36 2.05 -10.64
N VAL A 26 -3.09 2.60 -9.46
CA VAL A 26 -3.39 4.00 -9.16
C VAL A 26 -2.60 4.92 -10.09
N GLU A 27 -1.31 4.68 -10.29
CA GLU A 27 -0.47 5.46 -11.22
C GLU A 27 -1.03 5.41 -12.65
N GLU A 28 -1.46 4.24 -13.13
CA GLU A 28 -2.12 4.08 -14.42
C GLU A 28 -3.47 4.83 -14.48
N ASP A 29 -4.30 4.75 -13.44
CA ASP A 29 -5.56 5.48 -13.37
C ASP A 29 -5.33 7.01 -13.45
N ILE A 30 -4.31 7.52 -12.74
CA ILE A 30 -3.91 8.94 -12.78
C ILE A 30 -3.46 9.33 -14.19
N ASN A 31 -2.58 8.54 -14.80
CA ASN A 31 -2.04 8.82 -16.14
C ASN A 31 -3.14 8.81 -17.22
N ASN A 32 -4.18 8.01 -17.02
CA ASN A 32 -5.35 7.93 -17.90
C ASN A 32 -6.42 9.00 -17.58
N GLY A 33 -6.20 9.89 -16.61
CA GLY A 33 -7.16 10.91 -16.20
C GLY A 33 -8.34 10.40 -15.35
N ASN A 34 -8.29 9.13 -14.93
CA ASN A 34 -9.33 8.48 -14.12
C ASN A 34 -9.16 8.79 -12.61
N PHE A 35 -9.08 10.07 -12.24
CA PHE A 35 -8.72 10.50 -10.89
C PHE A 35 -9.69 10.03 -9.81
N GLU A 36 -10.99 9.92 -10.11
CA GLU A 36 -11.98 9.41 -9.15
C GLU A 36 -11.72 7.94 -8.80
N ARG A 37 -11.41 7.13 -9.81
CA ARG A 37 -11.04 5.72 -9.64
C ARG A 37 -9.71 5.57 -8.89
N GLY A 38 -8.73 6.42 -9.22
CA GLY A 38 -7.47 6.51 -8.49
C GLY A 38 -7.67 6.80 -7.00
N ARG A 39 -8.54 7.77 -6.65
CA ARG A 39 -8.88 8.10 -5.25
C ARG A 39 -9.57 6.97 -4.50
N TYR A 40 -10.44 6.22 -5.17
CA TYR A 40 -11.07 5.04 -4.57
C TYR A 40 -10.00 3.97 -4.24
N HIS A 41 -9.13 3.68 -5.20
CA HIS A 41 -8.06 2.70 -5.01
C HIS A 41 -7.03 3.10 -3.94
N THR A 42 -6.63 4.38 -3.84
CA THR A 42 -5.69 4.81 -2.78
C THR A 42 -6.27 4.62 -1.37
N LYS A 43 -7.56 4.90 -1.18
CA LYS A 43 -8.25 4.66 0.10
C LYS A 43 -8.30 3.18 0.45
N GLU A 44 -8.58 2.31 -0.51
CA GLU A 44 -8.60 0.87 -0.31
C GLU A 44 -7.21 0.35 0.10
N ILE A 45 -6.13 0.76 -0.58
CA ILE A 45 -4.75 0.36 -0.25
C ILE A 45 -4.40 0.75 1.19
N SER A 46 -4.71 1.99 1.56
CA SER A 46 -4.41 2.52 2.90
C SER A 46 -5.13 1.74 4.00
N LYS A 47 -6.45 1.52 3.87
CA LYS A 47 -7.26 0.89 4.91
C LYS A 47 -7.10 -0.63 5.01
N SER A 48 -6.84 -1.31 3.90
CA SER A 48 -6.87 -2.77 3.88
C SER A 48 -5.47 -3.37 3.92
N LEU A 49 -4.59 -2.97 3.01
CA LEU A 49 -3.29 -3.62 2.82
C LEU A 49 -2.23 -3.09 3.77
N ILE A 50 -2.11 -1.76 3.93
CA ILE A 50 -1.14 -1.16 4.84
C ILE A 50 -1.46 -1.53 6.30
N ASP A 51 -2.74 -1.48 6.70
CA ASP A 51 -3.14 -1.88 8.05
C ASP A 51 -2.96 -3.38 8.31
N ALA A 52 -3.16 -4.23 7.29
CA ALA A 52 -2.85 -5.66 7.40
C ALA A 52 -1.33 -5.89 7.56
N LEU A 53 -0.50 -5.16 6.81
CA LEU A 53 0.96 -5.20 6.92
C LEU A 53 1.43 -4.77 8.31
N LYS A 54 0.97 -3.60 8.80
CA LYS A 54 1.23 -3.09 10.16
C LYS A 54 0.91 -4.12 11.22
N ASN A 55 -0.25 -4.78 11.13
CA ASN A 55 -0.67 -5.77 12.10
C ASN A 55 0.24 -7.01 12.10
N LYS A 56 0.63 -7.51 10.93
CA LYS A 56 1.53 -8.68 10.84
C LYS A 56 2.92 -8.37 11.37
N LEU A 57 3.46 -7.20 11.06
CA LEU A 57 4.76 -6.76 11.56
C LEU A 57 4.75 -6.54 13.07
N ARG A 58 3.67 -5.96 13.61
CA ARG A 58 3.47 -5.83 15.05
C ARG A 58 3.47 -7.18 15.76
N ILE A 59 2.88 -8.22 15.15
CA ILE A 59 2.90 -9.59 15.69
C ILE A 59 4.32 -10.18 15.70
N LEU A 60 5.16 -9.82 14.72
CA LEU A 60 6.57 -10.22 14.68
C LEU A 60 7.48 -9.37 15.58
N GLY A 61 7.00 -8.22 16.08
CA GLY A 61 7.81 -7.27 16.83
C GLY A 61 8.80 -6.51 15.95
N GLU A 62 8.58 -6.49 14.64
CA GLU A 62 9.44 -5.83 13.66
C GLU A 62 8.88 -4.46 13.28
N LYS A 63 9.79 -3.51 13.05
CA LYS A 63 9.47 -2.26 12.35
C LYS A 63 9.94 -2.40 10.92
N ASP A 64 9.06 -2.05 9.99
CA ASP A 64 9.37 -2.12 8.57
C ASP A 64 9.36 -0.74 7.96
N LYS A 65 10.49 -0.36 7.35
CA LYS A 65 10.64 0.91 6.64
C LYS A 65 9.75 0.98 5.41
N ASP A 66 9.28 -0.17 4.91
CA ASP A 66 8.39 -0.20 3.75
C ASP A 66 7.04 0.44 4.03
N ILE A 67 6.56 0.45 5.29
CA ILE A 67 5.29 1.11 5.64
C ILE A 67 5.36 2.61 5.37
N GLU A 68 6.40 3.27 5.89
CA GLU A 68 6.61 4.71 5.70
C GLU A 68 6.73 5.05 4.21
N LYS A 69 7.46 4.22 3.45
CA LYS A 69 7.59 4.35 1.99
C LYS A 69 6.25 4.23 1.26
N TYR A 70 5.40 3.28 1.65
CA TYR A 70 4.07 3.10 1.03
C TYR A 70 3.12 4.25 1.36
N GLU A 71 3.12 4.73 2.60
CA GLU A 71 2.32 5.88 3.02
C GLU A 71 2.75 7.15 2.28
N GLU A 72 4.06 7.37 2.13
CA GLU A 72 4.59 8.49 1.37
C GLU A 72 4.22 8.40 -0.13
N ARG A 73 4.31 7.22 -0.75
CA ARG A 73 3.84 7.02 -2.13
C ARG A 73 2.35 7.32 -2.28
N LEU A 74 1.50 6.82 -1.38
CA LEU A 74 0.07 7.11 -1.43
C LEU A 74 -0.22 8.61 -1.30
N LYS A 75 0.49 9.29 -0.40
CA LYS A 75 0.38 10.75 -0.25
C LYS A 75 0.72 11.45 -1.56
N ASN A 76 1.86 11.11 -2.16
CA ASN A 76 2.28 11.71 -3.44
C ASN A 76 1.29 11.44 -4.58
N LEU A 77 0.66 10.26 -4.60
CA LEU A 77 -0.38 9.92 -5.60
C LEU A 77 -1.66 10.74 -5.36
N ASN A 78 -2.06 10.93 -4.09
CA ASN A 78 -3.17 11.83 -3.74
C ASN A 78 -2.88 13.28 -4.14
N ASP A 79 -1.70 13.79 -3.82
CA ASP A 79 -1.30 15.16 -4.17
C ASP A 79 -1.32 15.37 -5.70
N LYS A 80 -0.89 14.36 -6.48
CA LYS A 80 -0.98 14.39 -7.95
C LYS A 80 -2.43 14.44 -8.45
N MET A 81 -3.33 13.68 -7.82
CA MET A 81 -4.75 13.66 -8.17
C MET A 81 -5.47 14.96 -7.79
N GLU A 82 -5.04 15.65 -6.74
CA GLU A 82 -5.61 16.94 -6.35
C GLU A 82 -5.13 18.07 -7.26
N ASN A 83 -3.82 18.10 -7.59
CA ASN A 83 -3.23 19.14 -8.43
C ASN A 83 -3.47 18.94 -9.94
N GLY A 84 -3.69 17.71 -10.40
CA GLY A 84 -4.02 17.42 -11.80
C GLY A 84 -5.49 17.67 -12.18
N ASN A 85 -6.32 18.12 -11.24
CA ASN A 85 -7.75 18.37 -11.40
C ASN A 85 -8.09 19.88 -11.48
N ASN A 86 -7.08 20.74 -11.62
CA ASN A 86 -7.18 22.19 -11.82
C ASN A 86 -6.82 22.59 -13.24
#